data_AF-A0A1F5TQQ3-F1
#
_entry.id   AF-A0A1F5TQQ3-F1
#
_cell.length_a   1.000
_cell.length_b   1.000
_cell.length_c   1.000
_cell.angle_alpha   90.00
_cell.angle_beta   90.00
_cell.angle_gamma   90.00
#
_symmetry.space_group_name_H-M   'P 1'
#
loop_
_entity.id
_entity.type
_entity.pdbx_description
1 polymer ?
#
loop_
_entity_poly.entity_id
_entity_poly.type
_entity_poly.pdbx_seq_one_letter_code
_entity_poly.pdbx_strand_id
1 'polypeptide(L)'
;MWGQGSSGKVTQESIRTATGLGNQDPRTIAASVINIILGFLGIIAVVLIIAGGFMWMTAAGNDEKIGTARKIMTAGVIGLVIVLAAFGIARFVVNALTSATV
;
A
#
# COMPACT_ATOMS: atom_id res chain seq x y z
N MET A 1 28.62 -19.84 -39.33
CA MET A 1 27.36 -20.24 -38.67
C MET A 1 27.74 -20.71 -37.28
N TRP A 2 27.36 -20.00 -36.22
CA TRP A 2 27.08 -20.48 -34.85
C TRP A 2 26.66 -19.23 -34.05
N GLY A 3 25.36 -19.09 -33.83
CA GLY A 3 24.81 -18.00 -33.04
C GLY A 3 25.28 -18.12 -31.60
N GLN A 4 26.11 -17.15 -31.18
CA GLN A 4 26.37 -16.93 -29.77
C GLN A 4 25.09 -16.29 -29.19
N GLY A 5 24.21 -17.17 -28.69
CA GLY A 5 23.01 -16.79 -27.97
C GLY A 5 23.37 -15.97 -26.74
N SER A 6 23.40 -14.64 -26.92
CA SER A 6 23.27 -13.64 -25.86
C SER A 6 21.82 -13.59 -25.36
N SER A 7 21.23 -14.76 -25.07
CA SER A 7 19.86 -14.90 -24.58
C SER A 7 19.81 -15.35 -23.12
N GLY A 8 20.96 -15.40 -22.43
CA GLY A 8 21.06 -15.87 -21.05
C GLY A 8 21.40 -14.82 -19.98
N LYS A 9 21.67 -13.56 -20.37
CA LYS A 9 22.09 -12.49 -19.43
C LYS A 9 21.14 -11.30 -19.33
N VAL A 10 20.28 -11.07 -20.33
CA VAL A 10 19.37 -9.90 -20.36
C VAL A 10 18.06 -10.15 -19.57
N THR A 11 17.89 -11.34 -18.99
CA THR A 11 16.60 -11.74 -18.38
C THR A 11 16.70 -12.11 -16.89
N GLN A 12 17.90 -12.25 -16.33
CA GLN A 12 18.06 -12.56 -14.90
C GLN A 12 18.59 -11.36 -14.13
N GLU A 13 19.48 -10.56 -14.70
CA GLU A 13 20.02 -9.35 -14.05
C GLU A 13 18.97 -8.23 -14.00
N SER A 14 18.24 -8.03 -15.10
CA SER A 14 17.10 -7.11 -15.20
C SER A 14 15.91 -7.53 -14.33
N ILE A 15 15.60 -8.83 -14.22
CA ILE A 15 14.56 -9.35 -13.32
C ILE A 15 15.01 -9.28 -11.85
N ARG A 16 16.30 -9.49 -11.54
CA ARG A 16 16.86 -9.32 -10.18
C ARG A 16 16.91 -7.85 -9.75
N THR A 17 17.09 -6.90 -10.67
CA THR A 17 16.99 -5.46 -10.39
C THR A 17 15.53 -5.00 -10.35
N ALA A 18 14.65 -5.56 -11.19
CA ALA A 18 13.22 -5.24 -11.21
C ALA A 18 12.44 -5.82 -10.02
N THR A 19 12.89 -6.96 -9.46
CA THR A 19 12.36 -7.55 -8.21
C THR A 19 13.20 -7.20 -6.99
N GLY A 20 14.38 -6.61 -7.19
CA GLY A 20 15.32 -6.18 -6.17
C GLY A 20 16.05 -7.30 -5.42
N LEU A 21 15.79 -8.59 -5.67
CA LEU A 21 16.20 -9.71 -4.81
C LEU A 21 17.72 -10.05 -4.80
N GLY A 22 18.58 -9.23 -5.41
CA GLY A 22 20.02 -9.37 -5.34
C GLY A 22 20.58 -8.75 -4.04
N ASN A 23 20.76 -9.55 -3.00
CA ASN A 23 21.36 -9.14 -1.72
C ASN A 23 20.49 -8.21 -0.85
N GLN A 24 19.16 -8.36 -0.92
CA GLN A 24 18.23 -7.51 -0.20
C GLN A 24 18.20 -7.82 1.30
N ASP A 25 18.64 -6.83 2.08
CA ASP A 25 18.35 -6.72 3.50
C ASP A 25 16.91 -7.17 3.84
N PRO A 26 16.69 -7.86 4.97
CA PRO A 26 15.34 -8.21 5.45
C PRO A 26 14.38 -7.01 5.47
N ARG A 27 14.92 -5.80 5.60
CA ARG A 27 14.17 -4.54 5.54
C ARG A 27 13.56 -4.24 4.19
N THR A 28 14.24 -4.55 3.10
CA THR A 28 13.72 -4.26 1.76
C THR A 28 12.59 -5.20 1.41
N ILE A 29 12.69 -6.46 1.86
CA ILE A 29 11.61 -7.44 1.77
C ILE A 29 10.41 -6.98 2.60
N ALA A 30 10.63 -6.58 3.86
CA ALA A 30 9.57 -6.04 4.72
C ALA A 30 8.92 -4.77 4.12
N ALA A 31 9.72 -3.83 3.61
CA ALA A 31 9.23 -2.61 2.98
C ALA A 31 8.43 -2.89 1.70
N SER A 32 8.84 -3.87 0.89
CA SER A 32 8.11 -4.29 -0.30
C SER A 32 6.75 -4.89 0.05
N VAL A 33 6.72 -5.82 1.02
CA VAL A 33 5.48 -6.44 1.52
C VAL A 33 4.54 -5.40 2.11
N ILE A 34 5.06 -4.48 2.92
CA ILE A 34 4.28 -3.39 3.50
C ILE A 34 3.71 -2.49 2.40
N ASN A 35 4.47 -2.10 1.39
CA ASN A 35 3.97 -1.28 0.29
C ASN A 35 2.85 -1.99 -0.50
N ILE A 36 2.97 -3.29 -0.74
CA ILE A 36 1.92 -4.08 -1.42
C ILE A 36 0.63 -4.09 -0.59
N ILE A 37 0.74 -4.40 0.71
CA ILE A 37 -0.41 -4.46 1.62
C ILE A 37 -1.03 -3.06 1.78
N LEU A 38 -0.23 -2.01 1.98
CA LEU A 38 -0.72 -0.64 2.11
C LEU A 38 -1.38 -0.13 0.82
N GLY A 39 -0.83 -0.45 -0.36
CA GLY A 39 -1.44 -0.11 -1.64
C GLY A 39 -2.81 -0.78 -1.80
N PHE A 40 -2.89 -2.07 -1.49
CA PHE A 40 -4.15 -2.83 -1.56
C PHE A 40 -5.20 -2.30 -0.56
N LEU A 41 -4.81 -2.09 0.71
CA LEU A 41 -5.67 -1.51 1.73
C LEU A 41 -6.11 -0.08 1.38
N GLY A 42 -5.20 0.73 0.81
CA GLY A 42 -5.48 2.10 0.40
C GLY A 42 -6.56 2.16 -0.68
N ILE A 43 -6.49 1.28 -1.69
CA ILE A 43 -7.53 1.17 -2.72
C ILE A 43 -8.87 0.82 -2.10
N ILE A 44 -8.91 -0.17 -1.20
CA ILE A 44 -10.14 -0.57 -0.51
C ILE A 44 -10.72 0.61 0.30
N ALA A 45 -9.87 1.34 1.02
CA ALA A 45 -10.29 2.49 1.81
C ALA A 45 -10.93 3.59 0.92
N VAL A 46 -10.34 3.88 -0.23
CA VAL A 46 -10.90 4.85 -1.19
C VAL A 46 -12.27 4.38 -1.71
N VAL A 47 -12.41 3.10 -2.05
CA VAL A 47 -13.69 2.53 -2.52
C VAL A 47 -14.78 2.65 -1.45
N LEU A 48 -14.45 2.39 -0.18
CA LEU A 48 -15.39 2.54 0.94
C LEU A 48 -15.83 3.99 1.16
N ILE A 49 -14.89 4.94 1.03
CA ILE A 49 -15.20 6.37 1.14
C ILE A 49 -16.15 6.80 0.02
N ILE A 50 -15.91 6.34 -1.22
CA ILE A 50 -16.79 6.63 -2.36
C ILE A 50 -18.19 6.06 -2.12
N ALA A 51 -18.30 4.79 -1.69
CA ALA A 51 -19.57 4.15 -1.39
C ALA A 51 -20.35 4.86 -0.26
N GLY A 52 -19.64 5.26 0.81
CA GLY A 52 -20.23 6.05 1.91
C GLY A 52 -20.67 7.44 1.47
N GLY A 53 -19.89 8.10 0.60
CA GLY A 53 -20.24 9.40 0.02
C GLY A 53 -21.47 9.33 -0.87
N PHE A 54 -21.61 8.29 -1.70
CA PHE A 54 -22.82 8.06 -2.49
C PHE A 54 -24.06 7.83 -1.61
N MET A 55 -23.92 7.07 -0.52
CA MET A 55 -25.02 6.87 0.44
C MET A 55 -25.43 8.18 1.12
N TRP A 56 -24.48 9.07 1.42
CA TRP A 56 -24.78 10.38 1.99
C TRP A 56 -25.51 11.30 1.00
N MET A 57 -25.05 11.33 -0.26
CA MET A 57 -25.69 12.13 -1.32
C MET A 57 -27.10 11.63 -1.65
N THR A 58 -27.34 10.31 -1.59
CA THR A 58 -28.65 9.71 -1.86
C THR A 58 -29.58 9.69 -0.64
N ALA A 59 -29.16 10.19 0.52
CA ALA A 59 -29.96 10.21 1.74
C ALA A 59 -31.18 11.15 1.67
N ALA A 60 -31.18 12.13 0.76
CA ALA A 60 -32.34 12.96 0.39
C ALA A 60 -33.18 13.53 1.57
N GLY A 61 -32.54 13.84 2.70
CA GLY A 61 -33.19 14.39 3.89
C GLY A 61 -33.72 13.36 4.90
N ASN A 62 -33.52 12.06 4.68
CA ASN A 62 -33.82 11.04 5.68
C ASN A 62 -32.69 10.98 6.73
N ASP A 63 -32.99 11.44 7.96
CA ASP A 63 -32.04 11.46 9.09
C ASP A 63 -31.43 10.09 9.41
N GLU A 64 -32.16 8.99 9.22
CA GLU A 64 -31.65 7.64 9.46
C GLU A 64 -30.56 7.26 8.44
N LYS A 65 -30.75 7.64 7.18
CA LYS A 65 -29.74 7.46 6.13
C LYS A 65 -28.55 8.39 6.32
N ILE A 66 -28.77 9.62 6.77
CA ILE A 66 -27.69 10.56 7.10
C ILE A 66 -26.84 10.03 8.26
N GLY A 67 -27.47 9.51 9.32
CA GLY A 67 -26.78 8.91 10.45
C GLY A 67 -25.93 7.70 10.04
N THR A 68 -26.49 6.81 9.22
CA THR A 68 -25.79 5.64 8.69
C THR A 68 -24.62 6.05 7.78
N ALA A 69 -24.84 6.99 6.86
CA ALA A 69 -23.80 7.48 5.96
C ALA A 69 -22.67 8.18 6.72
N ARG A 70 -22.98 8.96 7.76
CA ARG A 70 -21.98 9.60 8.62
C ARG A 70 -21.13 8.56 9.35
N LYS A 71 -21.73 7.45 9.81
CA LYS A 71 -21.02 6.33 10.45
C LYS A 71 -20.08 5.60 9.49
N ILE A 72 -20.49 5.42 8.23
CA ILE A 72 -19.64 4.83 7.18
C ILE A 72 -18.50 5.78 6.82
N MET A 73 -18.78 7.09 6.68
CA MET A 73 -17.74 8.07 6.40
C MET A 73 -16.71 8.14 7.54
N THR A 74 -17.13 8.16 8.82
CA THR A 74 -16.18 8.15 9.94
C THR A 74 -15.36 6.86 9.98
N ALA A 75 -15.97 5.70 9.72
CA ALA A 75 -15.23 4.44 9.60
C ALA A 75 -14.21 4.46 8.45
N GLY A 76 -14.58 5.03 7.29
CA GLY A 76 -13.69 5.21 6.14
C GLY A 76 -12.51 6.15 6.43
N VAL A 77 -12.77 7.28 7.11
CA VAL A 77 -11.74 8.22 7.56
C VAL A 77 -10.77 7.55 8.53
N ILE A 78 -11.28 6.79 9.51
CA ILE A 78 -10.44 6.04 10.45
C ILE A 78 -9.57 5.02 9.71
N GLY A 79 -10.14 4.29 8.74
CA GLY A 79 -9.38 3.37 7.88
C GLY A 79 -8.23 4.07 7.14
N LEU A 80 -8.49 5.26 6.60
CA LEU A 80 -7.47 6.05 5.89
C LEU A 80 -6.36 6.52 6.83
N VAL A 81 -6.71 6.95 8.05
CA VAL A 81 -5.74 7.31 9.10
C VAL A 81 -4.87 6.11 9.48
N ILE A 82 -5.44 4.91 9.61
CA ILE A 82 -4.68 3.69 9.94
C ILE A 82 -3.66 3.38 8.84
N VAL A 83 -4.04 3.49 7.56
CA VAL A 83 -3.12 3.27 6.43
C VAL A 83 -1.95 4.27 6.47
N LEU A 84 -2.24 5.55 6.72
CA LEU A 84 -1.20 6.58 6.86
C LEU A 84 -0.29 6.33 8.07
N ALA A 85 -0.86 5.93 9.21
CA ALA A 85 -0.12 5.61 10.42
C ALA A 85 0.79 4.40 10.22
N ALA A 86 0.29 3.33 9.59
CA ALA A 86 1.06 2.13 9.28
C ALA A 86 2.27 2.45 8.37
N PHE A 87 2.09 3.31 7.38
CA PHE A 87 3.19 3.79 6.55
C PHE A 87 4.25 4.56 7.35
N GLY A 88 3.81 5.46 8.24
CA GLY A 88 4.70 6.21 9.12
C GLY A 88 5.51 5.30 10.04
N ILE A 89 4.86 4.32 10.67
CA ILE A 89 5.50 3.33 11.55
C ILE A 89 6.50 2.47 10.76
N ALA A 90 6.14 2.00 9.57
CA ALA A 90 7.05 1.22 8.73
C ALA A 90 8.34 1.99 8.42
N ARG A 91 8.23 3.25 8.01
CA ARG A 91 9.39 4.12 7.80
C ARG A 91 10.17 4.37 9.08
N PHE A 92 9.48 4.60 10.20
CA PHE A 92 10.11 4.81 11.49
C PHE A 92 10.97 3.61 11.91
N VAL A 93 10.43 2.39 11.82
CA VAL A 93 11.15 1.16 12.16
C VAL A 93 12.37 0.97 11.25
N VAL A 94 12.22 1.19 9.94
CA VAL A 94 13.33 1.11 8.99
C VAL A 94 14.42 2.12 9.34
N ASN A 95 14.06 3.38 9.63
CA ASN A 95 15.01 4.43 9.98
C ASN A 95 15.70 4.17 11.32
N ALA A 96 14.95 3.71 12.33
CA ALA A 96 15.47 3.40 13.67
C ALA A 96 16.52 2.31 13.60
N LEU A 97 16.25 1.25 12.82
CA LEU A 97 17.20 0.18 12.63
C LEU A 97 18.44 0.66 11.84
N THR A 98 18.34 1.65 10.92
CA THR A 98 19.51 2.12 10.13
C THR A 98 20.40 2.98 11.01
N SER A 99 19.78 3.84 11.82
CA SER A 99 20.45 4.73 12.76
C SER A 99 21.19 3.97 13.87
N ALA A 100 20.72 2.77 14.23
CA ALA A 100 21.38 1.93 15.23
C ALA A 100 22.57 1.11 14.68
N THR A 101 22.74 1.02 13.36
CA THR A 101 23.80 0.23 12.70
C THR A 101 24.92 1.11 12.10
N VAL A 102 24.72 2.42 11.99
CA VAL A 102 25.76 3.39 11.59
C VAL A 102 26.42 4.06 12.79
#